data_AF-A0A2S9T5R1-F1
#
_entry.id   AF-A0A2S9T5R1-F1
#
_cell.length_a   1.000
_cell.length_b   1.000
_cell.length_c   1.000
_cell.angle_alpha   90.00
_cell.angle_beta   90.00
_cell.angle_gamma   90.00
#
_symmetry.space_group_name_H-M   'P 1'
#
loop_
_entity.id
_entity.type
_entity.pdbx_description
1 polymer ?
#
loop_
_entity_poly.entity_id
_entity_poly.type
_entity_poly.pdbx_seq_one_letter_code
_entity_poly.pdbx_strand_id
1 'polypeptide(L)' 'MKLYEIGQKIKVLREEKKLTQEKLAQNCGISRVTLGKVEKGELGNTSVKTLDLILDSLGYEIEFKIKQNFGLPSLEEF' A
#
# COMPACT_ATOMS: atom_id res chain seq x y z
N MET A 1 -8.82 -4.15 -3.70
CA MET A 1 -8.29 -3.75 -2.39
C MET A 1 -9.07 -2.54 -1.87
N LYS A 2 -9.46 -2.55 -0.60
CA LYS A 2 -10.10 -1.46 0.14
C LYS A 2 -9.04 -0.71 0.96
N LEU A 3 -9.37 0.51 1.38
CA LEU A 3 -8.44 1.39 2.11
C LEU A 3 -7.87 0.72 3.38
N TYR A 4 -8.71 0.00 4.13
CA TYR A 4 -8.31 -0.66 5.38
C TYR A 4 -7.37 -1.87 5.17
N GLU A 5 -7.25 -2.38 3.95
CA GLU A 5 -6.40 -3.54 3.63
C GLU A 5 -4.96 -3.13 3.30
N ILE A 6 -4.73 -1.85 2.95
CA ILE A 6 -3.44 -1.34 2.48
C ILE A 6 -2.35 -1.55 3.54
N GLY A 7 -2.64 -1.20 4.80
CA GLY A 7 -1.67 -1.34 5.90
C GLY A 7 -1.18 -2.77 6.09
N GLN A 8 -2.11 -3.73 6.09
CA GLN A 8 -1.76 -5.15 6.21
C GLN A 8 -0.97 -5.63 5.01
N LYS A 9 -1.31 -5.19 3.79
CA LYS A 9 -0.55 -5.55 2.60
C LYS A 9 0.88 -5.02 2.66
N ILE A 10 1.08 -3.77 3.08
CA ILE A 10 2.43 -3.18 3.29
C ILE A 10 3.24 -4.01 4.29
N LYS A 11 2.63 -4.41 5.40
CA LYS A 11 3.28 -5.25 6.42
C LYS A 11 3.79 -6.57 5.81
N VAL A 12 2.92 -7.27 5.07
CA VAL A 12 3.26 -8.54 4.42
C VAL A 12 4.42 -8.35 3.44
N LEU A 13 4.35 -7.34 2.58
CA LEU A 13 5.41 -7.04 1.61
C LEU A 13 6.76 -6.70 2.28
N ARG A 14 6.72 -5.96 3.39
CA ARG A 14 7.91 -5.67 4.19
C ARG A 14 8.55 -6.96 4.74
N GLU A 15 7.73 -7.86 5.26
CA GLU A 15 8.17 -9.13 5.86
C GLU A 15 8.70 -10.10 4.80
N GLU A 16 8.09 -10.17 3.61
CA GLU A 16 8.60 -10.91 2.45
C GLU A 16 10.01 -10.46 2.04
N LYS A 17 10.28 -9.14 2.15
CA LYS A 17 11.61 -8.56 1.94
C LYS A 17 12.55 -8.67 3.14
N LYS A 18 12.14 -9.32 4.23
CA LYS A 18 12.90 -9.49 5.48
C LYS A 18 13.35 -8.16 6.11
N LEU A 19 12.57 -7.09 5.92
CA LEU A 19 12.86 -5.78 6.48
C LEU A 19 12.20 -5.62 7.85
N THR A 20 12.91 -5.02 8.81
CA THR A 20 12.29 -4.53 10.05
C THR A 20 11.49 -3.26 9.75
N GLN A 21 10.54 -2.91 10.63
CA GLN A 21 9.84 -1.63 10.53
C GLN A 21 10.81 -0.44 10.56
N GLU A 22 11.84 -0.51 11.41
CA GLU A 22 12.87 0.52 11.48
C GLU A 22 13.58 0.70 10.14
N LYS A 23 13.96 -0.42 9.49
CA LYS A 23 14.69 -0.37 8.23
C LYS A 23 13.86 0.20 7.09
N LEU A 24 12.60 -0.22 6.96
CA LEU A 24 11.71 0.34 5.93
C LEU A 24 11.42 1.82 6.19
N ALA A 25 11.17 2.20 7.45
CA ALA A 25 10.94 3.59 7.82
C ALA A 25 12.14 4.49 7.47
N GLN A 26 13.36 4.01 7.73
CA GLN A 26 14.60 4.69 7.33
C GLN A 26 14.69 4.87 5.81
N ASN A 27 14.42 3.82 5.03
CA ASN A 27 14.44 3.89 3.56
C ASN A 27 13.45 4.93 3.03
N CYS A 28 12.29 5.06 3.66
CA CYS A 28 11.24 5.98 3.25
C CYS A 28 11.38 7.40 3.85
N GLY A 29 12.37 7.64 4.72
CA GLY A 29 12.53 8.93 5.41
C GLY A 29 11.39 9.27 6.38
N ILE A 30 10.76 8.27 7.00
CA ILE A 30 9.68 8.44 7.98
C ILE A 30 10.05 7.85 9.33
N SER A 31 9.27 8.17 10.38
CA SER A 31 9.47 7.53 11.68
C SER A 31 8.96 6.09 11.68
N ARG A 32 9.62 5.21 12.45
CA ARG A 32 9.14 3.84 12.72
C ARG A 32 7.71 3.83 13.28
N VAL A 33 7.35 4.80 14.11
CA VAL A 33 5.99 4.95 14.67
C VAL A 33 4.98 5.22 13.55
N THR A 34 5.32 6.10 12.60
CA THR A 34 4.49 6.39 11.43
C THR A 34 4.26 5.11 10.63
N LEU A 35 5.32 4.35 10.32
CA LEU A 35 5.18 3.09 9.62
C LEU A 35 4.33 2.08 10.40
N GLY A 36 4.50 1.98 11.71
CA GLY A 36 3.70 1.10 12.55
C GLY A 36 2.20 1.45 12.55
N LYS A 37 1.85 2.74 12.50
CA LYS A 37 0.46 3.20 12.34
C LYS A 37 -0.10 2.85 10.97
N VAL A 38 0.69 3.06 9.90
CA VAL A 38 0.34 2.68 8.53
C VAL A 38 0.02 1.18 8.46
N GLU A 39 0.91 0.32 8.98
CA GLU A 39 0.74 -1.14 8.95
C GLU A 39 -0.49 -1.63 9.75
N LYS A 40 -0.91 -0.88 10.78
CA LYS A 40 -2.13 -1.16 11.54
C LYS A 40 -3.42 -0.66 10.88
N GLY A 41 -3.31 0.10 9.78
CA GLY A 41 -4.45 0.71 9.10
C GLY A 41 -4.89 2.05 9.70
N GLU A 42 -4.10 2.66 10.58
CA GLU A 42 -4.34 3.98 11.16
C GLU A 42 -3.93 5.10 10.18
N LEU A 43 -4.54 5.11 9.00
CA LEU A 43 -4.15 5.97 7.86
C LEU A 43 -4.66 7.41 7.95
N GLY A 44 -5.41 7.79 8.98
CA GLY A 44 -6.11 9.09 9.05
C GLY A 44 -5.24 10.33 8.86
N ASN A 45 -3.95 10.25 9.21
CA ASN A 45 -2.97 11.33 9.01
C ASN A 45 -1.84 10.96 8.02
N THR A 46 -1.98 9.84 7.31
CA THR A 46 -0.95 9.39 6.35
C THR A 46 -1.22 10.04 5.01
N SER A 47 -0.23 10.81 4.52
CA SER A 47 -0.34 11.44 3.20
C SER A 47 -0.18 10.42 2.08
N VAL A 48 -0.75 10.71 0.91
CA VAL A 48 -0.54 9.90 -0.32
C VAL A 48 0.96 9.84 -0.66
N LYS A 49 1.69 10.94 -0.49
CA LYS A 49 3.15 10.98 -0.65
C LYS A 49 3.88 9.95 0.22
N THR A 50 3.45 9.79 1.47
CA THR A 50 4.03 8.80 2.38
C THR A 50 3.74 7.38 1.91
N LEU A 51 2.52 7.10 1.44
CA LEU A 51 2.19 5.80 0.86
C LEU A 51 3.02 5.49 -0.38
N ASP A 52 3.16 6.47 -1.27
CA ASP A 52 3.96 6.37 -2.49
C ASP A 52 5.43 6.02 -2.19
N LEU A 53 6.07 6.73 -1.25
CA LEU A 53 7.44 6.42 -0.81
C LEU A 53 7.59 5.01 -0.23
N ILE A 54 6.59 4.53 0.52
CA ILE A 54 6.59 3.18 1.09
C ILE A 54 6.49 2.14 -0.03
N LEU A 55 5.60 2.34 -0.99
CA LEU A 55 5.43 1.44 -2.12
C LEU A 55 6.69 1.39 -2.98
N ASP A 56 7.28 2.55 -3.30
CA ASP A 56 8.52 2.65 -4.07
C ASP A 56 9.68 1.91 -3.39
N SER A 57 9.89 2.11 -2.08
CA SER A 57 10.90 1.34 -1.33
C SER A 57 10.62 -0.17 -1.31
N LEU A 58 9.38 -0.58 -1.50
CA LEU A 58 8.98 -1.99 -1.62
C LEU A 58 8.98 -2.47 -3.09
N GLY A 59 9.29 -1.62 -4.06
CA GLY A 59 9.29 -1.95 -5.49
C GLY A 59 7.89 -2.07 -6.09
N TYR A 60 6.94 -1.27 -5.59
CA TYR A 60 5.57 -1.19 -6.05
C TYR A 60 5.21 0.28 -6.36
N GLU A 61 4.17 0.48 -7.16
CA GLU A 61 3.66 1.81 -7.51
C GLU A 61 2.13 1.88 -7.36
N ILE A 62 1.58 3.09 -7.33
CA ILE A 62 0.14 3.33 -7.28
C ILE A 62 -0.43 3.28 -8.70
N GLU A 63 -1.46 2.47 -8.91
CA GLU A 63 -2.13 2.30 -10.21
C GLU A 63 -3.64 2.58 -10.09
N PHE A 64 -4.21 3.26 -11.09
CA PHE A 64 -5.66 3.35 -11.26
C PHE A 64 -6.17 2.19 -12.11
N LYS A 65 -7.21 1.49 -11.61
CA LYS A 65 -7.88 0.41 -12.34
C LYS A 65 -9.34 0.76 -12.61
N ILE A 66 -9.85 0.33 -13.75
CA ILE A 66 -11.28 0.39 -14.05
C ILE A 66 -12.03 -0.44 -13.00
N LYS A 67 -13.06 0.15 -12.39
CA LYS A 67 -13.92 -0.57 -11.46
C LYS A 67 -14.79 -1.53 -12.28
N GLN A 68 -14.50 -2.83 -12.20
CA GLN A 68 -15.38 -3.84 -12.77
C GLN A 68 -16.69 -3.83 -11.96
N ASN A 69 -17.75 -3.28 -12.54
CA ASN A 69 -19.09 -3.53 -12.04
C ASN A 69 -19.47 -4.94 -12.48
N PHE A 70 -19.70 -5.84 -11.51
CA PHE A 70 -20.37 -7.12 -11.75
C PHE A 70 -21.74 -6.80 -12.38
N GLY A 71 -21.87 -6.85 -13.71
CA GLY A 71 -23.16 -6.55 -14.33
C GLY A 71 -23.24 -6.32 -15.83
N LEU A 72 -22.17 -6.25 -16.60
CA LEU A 72 -22.28 -6.18 -18.07
C LEU A 72 -21.20 -7.04 -18.75
N PRO A 73 -21.57 -8.05 -19.56
CA PRO A 73 -20.62 -8.65 -20.48
C PRO A 73 -20.13 -7.58 -21.45
N SER A 74 -18.83 -7.54 -21.71
CA SER A 74 -18.30 -6.71 -22.79
C SER A 74 -18.86 -7.22 -24.13
N LEU A 75 -19.27 -6.30 -25.00
CA LEU A 75 -19.78 -6.59 -26.36
C LEU A 75 -18.67 -7.11 -27.31
N GLU A 76 -17.65 -7.76 -26.78
CA GLU A 76 -16.60 -8.44 -27.54
C GLU A 76 -16.97 -9.90 -27.84
N GLU A 77 -18.15 -10.37 -27.38
CA GLU A 77 -18.70 -11.71 -27.69
C GLU A 77 -19.79 -11.70 -28.79
N PHE A 78 -19.76 -10.74 -29.72
CA PHE A 78 -20.55 -10.78 -30.97
C PHE A 78 -19.68 -10.70 -32.21
#